data_AF-A0A820L3C6-F1
#
_entry.id   AF-A0A820L3C6-F1
#
_cell.length_a   1.000
_cell.length_b   1.000
_cell.length_c   1.000
_cell.angle_alpha   90.00
_cell.angle_beta   90.00
_cell.angle_gamma   90.00
#
_symmetry.space_group_name_H-M   'P 1'
#
loop_
_entity.id
_entity.type
_entity.pdbx_description
1 polymer ?
#
loop_
_entity_poly.entity_id
_entity_poly.type
_entity_poly.pdbx_seq_one_letter_code
_entity_poly.pdbx_strand_id
1 'polypeptide(L)' 'MLLDVQKQALPRGWLVNNEGTPARCSPSIPTTFYCGRKVMPDDGTSDRYCGPTNGPQCTACQTLNQQRCGRYKHIWI' A
#
# COMPACT_ATOMS: atom_id res chain seq x y z
N MET A 1 8.63 13.37 -8.76
CA MET A 1 9.20 12.15 -9.38
C MET A 1 8.09 11.12 -9.53
N LEU A 2 7.59 10.90 -10.74
CA LEU A 2 6.65 9.82 -11.05
C LEU A 2 7.47 8.53 -11.08
N LEU A 3 7.67 7.90 -9.92
CA LEU A 3 8.38 6.62 -9.80
C LEU A 3 7.64 5.55 -10.62
N ASP A 4 8.15 5.32 -11.82
CA ASP A 4 8.14 4.15 -12.71
C ASP A 4 6.95 3.16 -12.75
N VAL A 5 5.72 3.62 -12.51
CA VAL A 5 4.52 2.83 -12.89
C VAL A 5 4.40 2.66 -14.42
N GLN A 6 5.06 3.50 -15.21
CA GLN A 6 4.94 3.47 -16.68
C GLN A 6 5.75 2.35 -17.36
N LYS A 7 6.80 1.79 -16.74
CA LYS A 7 7.66 0.78 -17.39
C LYS A 7 7.53 -0.63 -16.83
N GLN A 8 7.04 -0.77 -15.59
CA GLN A 8 6.64 -2.05 -15.00
C GLN A 8 5.33 -1.83 -14.25
N ALA A 9 4.22 -1.88 -14.99
CA ALA A 9 2.91 -1.85 -14.36
C ALA A 9 2.81 -3.06 -13.41
N LEU A 10 2.63 -2.80 -12.12
CA LEU A 10 2.33 -3.87 -11.17
C LEU A 10 1.02 -4.56 -11.59
N PRO A 11 0.83 -5.84 -11.24
CA PRO A 11 -0.41 -6.55 -11.55
C PRO A 11 -1.64 -5.80 -11.01
N ARG A 12 -2.81 -6.05 -11.60
CA ARG A 12 -4.08 -5.57 -11.00
C ARG A 12 -4.15 -5.98 -9.53
N GLY A 13 -4.63 -5.07 -8.69
CA GLY A 13 -4.59 -5.26 -7.22
C GLY A 13 -3.38 -4.63 -6.54
N TRP A 14 -2.43 -4.06 -7.29
CA TRP A 14 -1.21 -3.46 -6.73
C TRP A 14 -1.05 -2.00 -7.13
N LEU A 15 -0.55 -1.19 -6.21
CA LEU A 15 -0.18 0.21 -6.42
C LEU A 15 1.16 0.51 -5.71
N VAL A 16 1.75 1.67 -5.99
CA VAL A 16 2.98 2.13 -5.34
C VAL A 16 2.63 3.26 -4.37
N ASN A 17 3.08 3.17 -3.12
CA ASN A 17 2.87 4.23 -2.12
C ASN A 17 3.86 5.41 -2.29
N ASN A 18 3.71 6.45 -1.49
CA ASN A 18 4.56 7.64 -1.54
C ASN A 18 6.03 7.41 -1.12
N GLU A 19 6.35 6.27 -0.51
CA GLU A 19 7.72 5.82 -0.25
C GLU A 19 8.32 5.01 -1.42
N GLY A 20 7.60 4.89 -2.54
CA GLY A 20 8.08 4.16 -3.72
C GLY A 20 8.02 2.64 -3.57
N THR A 21 7.26 2.12 -2.61
CA THR A 21 7.15 0.67 -2.36
C THR A 21 5.85 0.08 -2.89
N PRO A 22 5.88 -1.12 -3.47
CA PRO A 22 4.68 -1.80 -3.94
C PRO A 22 3.81 -2.17 -2.74
N ALA A 23 2.51 -1.93 -2.87
CA ALA A 23 1.49 -2.25 -1.89
C ALA A 23 0.34 -2.98 -2.56
N ARG A 24 -0.12 -4.04 -1.91
CA ARG A 24 -1.21 -4.89 -2.38
C ARG A 24 -2.52 -4.46 -1.75
N CYS A 25 -3.58 -4.42 -2.54
CA CYS A 25 -4.94 -4.22 -2.06
C CYS A 25 -5.40 -5.42 -1.23
N SER A 26 -6.07 -5.17 -0.12
CA SER A 26 -6.61 -6.21 0.73
C SER A 26 -7.77 -6.94 0.04
N PRO A 27 -7.78 -8.28 0.03
CA PRO A 27 -8.89 -9.04 -0.52
C PRO A 27 -10.18 -8.86 0.30
N SER A 28 -10.05 -8.61 1.61
CA SER A 28 -11.20 -8.42 2.52
C SER A 28 -11.69 -6.96 2.56
N ILE A 29 -10.81 -6.00 2.28
CA ILE A 29 -11.12 -4.56 2.33
C ILE A 29 -10.56 -3.89 1.07
N PRO A 30 -11.31 -3.85 -0.05
CA PRO A 30 -10.80 -3.45 -1.37
C PRO A 30 -10.41 -1.96 -1.51
N THR A 31 -10.41 -1.24 -0.39
CA THR A 31 -10.02 0.17 -0.26
C THR A 31 -8.70 0.34 0.49
N THR A 32 -8.15 -0.73 1.06
CA THR A 32 -7.00 -0.71 1.96
C THR A 32 -5.81 -1.43 1.33
N PHE A 33 -4.64 -0.77 1.36
CA PHE A 33 -3.40 -1.29 0.78
C PHE A 33 -2.36 -1.62 1.83
N TYR A 34 -1.55 -2.64 1.60
CA TYR A 34 -0.51 -3.08 2.54
C TYR A 34 0.80 -3.36 1.79
N CYS A 35 1.91 -2.79 2.24
CA CYS A 35 3.23 -3.00 1.62
C CYS A 35 3.99 -4.19 2.19
N GLY A 36 3.53 -4.79 3.29
CA GLY A 36 4.16 -5.97 3.91
C GLY A 36 5.56 -5.72 4.47
N ARG A 37 6.04 -4.47 4.52
CA ARG A 37 7.35 -4.13 5.08
C ARG A 37 7.29 -4.04 6.61
N LYS A 38 8.43 -4.30 7.26
CA LYS A 38 8.62 -4.07 8.69
C LYS A 38 8.90 -2.59 8.95
N VAL A 39 7.86 -1.82 9.25
CA VAL A 39 7.91 -0.35 9.33
C VAL A 39 7.43 0.20 10.66
N MET A 40 7.13 -0.69 11.62
CA MET A 40 6.70 -0.32 12.98
C MET A 40 7.65 -0.95 14.01
N PRO A 41 8.93 -0.56 14.05
CA PRO A 41 9.91 -1.19 14.94
C PRO A 41 9.56 -1.04 16.43
N ASP A 42 8.88 0.06 16.78
CA ASP A 42 8.53 0.42 18.17
C ASP A 42 7.16 -0.11 18.62
N ASP A 43 6.43 -0.81 17.74
CA ASP A 43 5.16 -1.41 18.11
C ASP A 43 5.41 -2.75 18.84
N GLY A 44 5.08 -2.77 20.13
CA GLY A 44 5.16 -3.94 20.99
C GLY A 44 3.89 -4.81 20.94
N THR A 45 2.85 -4.36 20.26
CA THR A 45 1.52 -5.01 20.25
C THR A 45 1.23 -5.77 18.95
N SER A 46 2.05 -5.57 17.92
CA SER A 46 1.88 -6.15 16.59
C SER A 46 3.12 -6.94 16.14
N ASP A 47 3.01 -7.59 14.98
CA ASP A 47 4.12 -8.27 14.31
C ASP A 47 5.14 -7.30 13.68
N ARG A 48 4.89 -5.98 13.77
CA ARG A 48 5.71 -4.87 13.23
C ARG A 48 5.66 -4.73 11.71
N TYR A 49 4.83 -5.51 11.02
CA TYR A 49 4.68 -5.47 9.57
C TYR A 49 3.47 -4.65 9.16
N CYS A 50 3.54 -4.01 8.00
CA CYS A 50 2.37 -3.37 7.39
C CYS A 50 1.51 -4.42 6.69
N GLY A 51 0.57 -5.05 7.40
CA GLY A 51 -0.27 -6.10 6.83
C GLY A 51 -1.43 -6.52 7.73
N PRO A 52 -2.53 -7.03 7.16
CA PRO A 52 -3.75 -7.34 7.93
C PRO A 52 -3.57 -8.49 8.94
N THR A 53 -2.45 -9.21 8.89
CA THR A 53 -2.14 -10.34 9.77
C THR A 53 -1.41 -9.87 11.02
N ASN A 54 -2.15 -9.22 11.93
CA ASN A 54 -1.61 -8.72 13.21
C ASN A 54 -0.61 -7.55 13.08
N GLY A 55 -0.71 -6.75 12.02
CA GLY A 55 0.10 -5.57 11.76
C GLY A 55 -0.77 -4.33 11.45
N PRO A 56 -0.48 -3.14 12.00
CA PRO A 56 -1.16 -1.92 11.58
C PRO A 56 -0.91 -1.59 10.10
N GLN A 57 -1.69 -0.66 9.55
CA GLN A 57 -1.35 -0.06 8.25
C GLN A 57 -0.32 1.06 8.47
N CYS A 58 0.77 1.06 7.71
CA CYS A 58 1.75 2.14 7.80
C CYS A 58 1.24 3.45 7.19
N THR A 59 1.80 4.59 7.62
CA THR A 59 1.38 5.92 7.15
C THR A 59 1.45 6.05 5.63
N ALA A 60 2.48 5.51 4.98
CA ALA A 60 2.60 5.52 3.53
C ALA A 60 1.44 4.80 2.82
N CYS A 61 1.02 3.66 3.34
CA CYS A 61 -0.12 2.91 2.80
C CYS A 61 -1.47 3.55 3.16
N GLN A 62 -1.58 4.22 4.31
CA GLN A 62 -2.77 5.03 4.65
C GLN A 62 -2.94 6.18 3.65
N THR A 63 -1.86 6.89 3.30
CA THR A 63 -1.87 7.92 2.25
C THR A 63 -2.28 7.33 0.90
N LEU A 64 -1.79 6.13 0.56
CA LEU A 64 -2.15 5.45 -0.67
C LEU A 64 -3.66 5.15 -0.78
N ASN A 65 -4.33 4.80 0.32
CA ASN A 65 -5.79 4.58 0.33
C ASN A 65 -6.58 5.81 -0.15
N GLN A 66 -6.06 7.01 0.08
CA GLN A 66 -6.67 8.27 -0.38
C GLN A 66 -6.28 8.55 -1.84
N GLN A 67 -5.00 8.36 -2.18
CA GLN A 67 -4.47 8.60 -3.52
C GLN A 67 -5.10 7.69 -4.58
N ARG A 68 -5.59 6.49 -4.20
CA ARG A 68 -6.23 5.55 -5.14
C ARG A 68 -7.43 6.17 -5.87
N CYS A 69 -8.21 7.03 -5.21
CA CYS A 69 -9.43 7.63 -5.77
C CYS A 69 -9.13 8.77 -6.76
N GLY A 70 -7.94 9.37 -6.70
CA GLY A 70 -7.52 10.45 -7.59
C GLY A 70 -6.42 9.98 -8.55
N ARG A 71 -5.20 9.85 -8.04
CA ARG A 71 -3.98 9.54 -8.80
C ARG A 71 -4.09 8.24 -9.60
N TYR A 72 -4.72 7.21 -9.03
CA TYR A 72 -4.81 5.88 -9.63
C TYR A 72 -6.22 5.52 -10.14
N LYS A 73 -7.14 6.49 -10.23
CA LYS A 73 -8.53 6.26 -10.65
C LYS A 73 -8.64 5.51 -11.98
N HIS A 74 -7.74 5.80 -12.92
CA HIS A 74 -7.72 5.22 -14.27
C HIS A 74 -7.02 3.85 -14.37
N ILE A 75 -6.33 3.41 -13.31
CA ILE A 75 -5.67 2.09 -13.24
C ILE A 75 -6.53 1.10 -12.44
N TRP A 76 -7.33 1.61 -11.50
CA TRP A 76 -8.12 0.82 -10.55
C TRP A 76 -9.55 0.51 -11.00
N ILE A 77 -10.11 1.30 -11.94
CA ILE A 77 -11.45 1.05 -12.53
C ILE A 77 -11.37 -0.05 -13.59
#